data_AF-A0AA39NSS7-F1
#
_entry.id   AF-A0AA39NSS7-F1
#
_cell.length_a   1.000
_cell.length_b   1.000
_cell.length_c   1.000
_cell.angle_alpha   90.00
_cell.angle_beta   90.00
_cell.angle_gamma   90.00
#
_symmetry.space_group_name_H-M   'P 1'
#
loop_
_entity.id
_entity.type
_entity.pdbx_description
1 polymer ?
#
loop_
_entity_poly.entity_id
_entity_poly.type
_entity_poly.pdbx_seq_one_letter_code
_entity_poly.pdbx_strand_id
1 'polypeptide(L)'
;ILVWMLLVSYIMLCGAKDFTPSTLWKNPNITLSKDERIAITSAALEKAISMLQPNGQFNGVYSAYDTPGRLYGQMAEFDRLTNQMKYKETLRQCFSLAQSISPEF
;
A
#
# COMPACT_ATOMS: atom_id res chain seq x y z
N ILE A 1 14.78 2.29 1.97
CA ILE A 1 13.44 1.78 1.56
C ILE A 1 13.15 0.39 2.13
N LEU A 2 13.96 -0.64 1.84
CA LEU A 2 13.80 -1.99 2.44
C LEU A 2 13.85 -1.99 3.98
N VAL A 3 14.75 -1.20 4.57
CA VAL A 3 14.91 -1.08 6.03
C VAL A 3 13.65 -0.48 6.70
N TRP A 4 12.97 0.44 6.04
CA TRP A 4 11.76 1.09 6.57
C TRP A 4 10.51 0.20 6.41
N MET A 5 10.43 -0.60 5.34
CA MET A 5 9.36 -1.60 5.20
C MET A 5 9.44 -2.71 6.27
N LEU A 6 10.65 -3.14 6.63
CA LEU A 6 10.85 -4.15 7.67
C LEU A 6 10.54 -3.63 9.09
N LEU A 7 10.79 -2.34 9.36
CA LEU A 7 10.54 -1.75 10.67
C LEU A 7 9.03 -1.65 11.00
N VAL A 8 8.20 -1.33 9.99
CA VAL A 8 6.74 -1.27 10.15
C VAL A 8 6.15 -2.65 10.40
N SER A 9 6.70 -3.70 9.77
CA SER A 9 6.30 -5.09 10.04
C SER A 9 6.70 -5.53 11.46
N TYR A 10 7.87 -5.09 11.96
CA TYR A 10 8.40 -5.50 13.26
C TYR A 10 7.58 -4.97 14.45
N ILE A 11 7.05 -3.74 14.40
CA ILE A 11 6.29 -3.15 15.52
C ILE A 11 4.93 -3.85 15.72
N MET A 12 4.30 -4.37 14.66
CA MET A 12 3.05 -5.14 14.77
C MET A 12 3.22 -6.57 15.29
N LEU A 13 4.43 -7.14 15.24
CA LEU A 13 4.69 -8.54 15.60
C LEU A 13 4.69 -8.80 17.12
N CYS A 14 4.87 -7.77 17.96
CA CYS A 14 4.96 -7.92 19.42
C CYS A 14 3.59 -8.16 20.11
N GLY A 15 2.47 -7.99 19.40
CA GLY A 15 1.12 -8.12 19.98
C GLY A 15 0.46 -9.50 19.88
N ALA A 16 1.08 -10.48 19.21
CA ALA A 16 0.39 -11.70 18.79
C ALA A 16 0.94 -12.99 19.43
N LYS A 17 1.51 -12.93 20.64
CA LYS A 17 2.11 -14.13 21.29
C LYS A 17 1.11 -15.28 21.49
N ASP A 18 -0.17 -14.96 21.69
CA ASP A 18 -1.23 -15.96 21.94
C ASP A 18 -2.27 -16.06 20.82
N PHE A 19 -2.04 -15.39 19.67
CA PHE A 19 -2.96 -15.46 18.55
C PHE A 19 -2.74 -16.78 17.80
N THR A 20 -3.67 -17.71 17.92
CA THR A 20 -3.74 -18.89 17.05
C THR A 20 -4.62 -18.55 15.83
N PRO A 21 -4.04 -18.20 14.67
CA PRO A 21 -4.85 -17.93 13.49
C PRO A 21 -5.66 -19.16 13.10
N SER A 22 -6.95 -18.96 12.82
CA SER A 22 -7.79 -20.03 12.30
C SER A 22 -7.17 -20.63 11.03
N THR A 23 -7.23 -21.94 10.90
CA THR A 23 -6.71 -22.68 9.73
C THR A 23 -7.36 -22.23 8.42
N LEU A 24 -8.58 -21.70 8.49
CA LEU A 24 -9.29 -21.12 7.34
C LEU A 24 -8.56 -19.93 6.70
N TRP A 25 -7.75 -19.19 7.46
CA TRP A 25 -6.96 -18.07 6.94
C TRP A 25 -5.71 -18.54 6.17
N LYS A 26 -5.22 -19.76 6.48
CA LYS A 26 -4.06 -20.34 5.79
C LYS A 26 -4.44 -20.89 4.42
N ASN A 27 -5.68 -21.37 4.27
CA ASN A 27 -6.20 -21.85 3.00
C ASN A 27 -7.65 -21.36 2.78
N PRO A 28 -7.81 -20.06 2.46
CA PRO A 28 -9.13 -19.51 2.22
C PRO A 28 -9.75 -20.15 0.97
N ASN A 29 -11.04 -20.47 1.03
CA ASN A 29 -11.80 -20.91 -0.14
C ASN A 29 -12.08 -19.72 -1.07
N ILE A 30 -11.08 -19.33 -1.86
CA ILE A 30 -11.19 -18.21 -2.79
C ILE A 30 -11.91 -18.71 -4.05
N THR A 31 -13.16 -18.27 -4.21
CA THR A 31 -14.00 -18.60 -5.38
C THR A 31 -13.78 -17.65 -6.56
N LEU A 32 -13.19 -16.48 -6.32
CA LEU A 32 -12.88 -15.49 -7.35
C LEU A 32 -11.68 -15.93 -8.20
N SER A 33 -11.79 -15.70 -9.50
CA SER A 33 -10.67 -15.87 -10.42
C SER A 33 -9.52 -14.91 -10.08
N LYS A 34 -8.35 -15.16 -10.69
CA LYS A 34 -7.21 -14.24 -10.57
C LYS A 34 -7.54 -12.86 -11.13
N ASP A 35 -8.21 -12.80 -12.27
CA ASP A 35 -8.49 -11.55 -12.97
C ASP A 35 -9.52 -10.69 -12.21
N GLU A 36 -10.55 -11.30 -11.63
CA GLU A 36 -11.50 -10.60 -10.76
C GLU A 36 -10.80 -9.99 -9.53
N ARG A 37 -9.88 -10.74 -8.91
CA ARG A 37 -9.11 -10.22 -7.77
C ARG A 37 -8.21 -9.05 -8.18
N ILE A 38 -7.54 -9.15 -9.32
CA ILE A 38 -6.73 -8.06 -9.89
C ILE A 38 -7.60 -6.83 -10.15
N ALA A 39 -8.78 -7.01 -10.74
CA ALA A 39 -9.71 -5.92 -11.03
C ALA A 39 -10.20 -5.23 -9.74
N ILE A 40 -10.59 -5.99 -8.72
CA ILE A 40 -11.01 -5.46 -7.41
C ILE A 40 -9.88 -4.68 -6.75
N THR A 41 -8.67 -5.26 -6.69
CA THR A 41 -7.53 -4.57 -6.07
C THR A 41 -7.15 -3.30 -6.84
N SER A 42 -7.14 -3.36 -8.18
CA SER A 42 -6.89 -2.19 -9.02
C SER A 42 -7.91 -1.08 -8.77
N ALA A 43 -9.21 -1.41 -8.70
CA ALA A 43 -10.27 -0.44 -8.43
C ALA A 43 -10.14 0.18 -7.04
N ALA A 44 -9.76 -0.60 -6.04
CA ALA A 44 -9.51 -0.10 -4.69
C ALA A 44 -8.31 0.87 -4.65
N LEU A 45 -7.21 0.53 -5.33
CA LEU A 45 -6.05 1.40 -5.46
C LEU A 45 -6.39 2.71 -6.18
N GLU A 46 -7.12 2.64 -7.29
CA GLU A 46 -7.58 3.84 -8.02
C GLU A 46 -8.48 4.72 -7.15
N LYS A 47 -9.37 4.10 -6.36
CA LYS A 47 -10.21 4.84 -5.42
C LYS A 47 -9.37 5.54 -4.35
N ALA A 48 -8.38 4.87 -3.79
CA ALA A 48 -7.47 5.47 -2.80
C ALA A 48 -6.65 6.62 -3.41
N ILE A 49 -6.13 6.46 -4.63
CA ILE A 49 -5.42 7.51 -5.37
C ILE A 49 -6.32 8.73 -5.57
N SER A 50 -7.60 8.54 -5.91
CA SER A 50 -8.55 9.65 -6.09
C SER A 50 -8.82 10.47 -4.82
N MET A 51 -8.47 9.93 -3.65
CA MET A 51 -8.64 10.59 -2.36
C MET A 51 -7.38 11.34 -1.91
N LEU A 52 -6.27 11.22 -2.66
CA LEU A 52 -5.08 12.03 -2.44
C LEU A 52 -5.37 13.49 -2.80
N GLN A 53 -4.85 14.39 -1.98
CA GLN A 53 -4.79 15.81 -2.26
C GLN A 53 -3.75 16.08 -3.37
N PRO A 54 -3.75 17.28 -3.99
CA PRO A 54 -2.78 17.62 -5.04
C PRO A 54 -1.31 17.52 -4.61
N ASN A 55 -1.05 17.55 -3.30
CA ASN A 55 0.27 17.40 -2.70
C ASN A 55 0.67 15.91 -2.48
N GLY A 56 -0.13 14.97 -2.99
CA GLY A 56 0.10 13.53 -2.87
C GLY A 56 -0.23 12.94 -1.50
N GLN A 57 -0.76 13.73 -0.55
CA GLN A 57 -1.07 13.29 0.81
C GLN A 57 -2.57 13.05 1.00
N PHE A 58 -2.96 12.29 2.02
CA PHE A 58 -4.36 12.25 2.46
C PHE A 58 -4.70 13.49 3.28
N ASN A 59 -5.98 13.83 3.35
CA ASN A 59 -6.46 14.88 4.25
C ASN A 59 -6.32 14.42 5.72
N GLY A 60 -5.83 15.30 6.60
CA GLY A 60 -5.68 15.04 8.03
C GLY A 60 -4.25 15.26 8.57
N VAL A 61 -4.16 15.87 9.75
CA VAL A 61 -2.87 16.22 10.40
C VAL A 61 -2.06 14.99 10.81
N TYR A 62 -2.73 13.86 11.07
CA TYR A 62 -2.11 12.61 11.53
C TYR A 62 -1.90 11.56 10.43
N SER A 63 -2.31 11.85 9.19
CA SER A 63 -2.24 10.90 8.07
C SER A 63 -1.11 11.20 7.09
N ALA A 64 -0.38 12.31 7.28
CA ALA A 64 0.71 12.70 6.40
C ALA A 64 1.86 11.67 6.44
N TYR A 65 2.41 11.36 5.27
CA TYR A 65 3.56 10.48 5.02
C TYR A 65 3.41 8.98 5.37
N ASP A 66 2.80 8.58 6.50
CA ASP A 66 2.60 7.15 6.83
C ASP A 66 1.56 6.51 5.91
N THR A 67 0.32 7.03 5.91
CA THR A 67 -0.78 6.44 5.13
C THR A 67 -0.54 6.51 3.61
N PRO A 68 -0.08 7.65 3.04
CA PRO A 68 0.28 7.73 1.62
C PRO A 68 1.46 6.82 1.28
N GLY A 69 2.49 6.75 2.13
CA GLY A 69 3.63 5.86 1.92
C GLY A 69 3.23 4.38 1.82
N ARG A 70 2.27 3.94 2.65
CA ARG A 70 1.68 2.59 2.55
C ARG A 70 0.95 2.37 1.24
N LEU A 71 0.15 3.35 0.80
CA LEU A 71 -0.53 3.28 -0.51
C LEU A 71 0.49 3.15 -1.64
N TYR A 72 1.59 3.93 -1.62
CA TYR A 72 2.64 3.86 -2.63
C TYR A 72 3.29 2.47 -2.67
N GLY A 73 3.55 1.90 -1.49
CA GLY A 73 4.05 0.52 -1.36
C GLY A 73 3.09 -0.51 -1.97
N GLN A 74 1.79 -0.39 -1.70
CA GLN A 74 0.77 -1.28 -2.25
C GLN A 74 0.65 -1.18 -3.78
N MET A 75 0.77 0.03 -4.35
CA MET A 75 0.79 0.23 -5.80
C MET A 75 2.00 -0.45 -6.45
N ALA A 76 3.19 -0.29 -5.87
CA ALA A 76 4.41 -0.93 -6.36
C ALA A 76 4.35 -2.46 -6.22
N GLU A 77 3.79 -2.97 -5.12
CA GLU A 77 3.60 -4.39 -4.91
C GLU A 77 2.57 -4.98 -5.88
N PHE A 78 1.48 -4.26 -6.16
CA PHE A 78 0.49 -4.68 -7.16
C PHE A 78 1.13 -4.81 -8.55
N ASP A 79 1.87 -3.79 -9.00
CA ASP A 79 2.58 -3.82 -10.29
C ASP A 79 3.55 -5.02 -10.35
N ARG A 80 4.30 -5.26 -9.27
CA ARG A 80 5.22 -6.41 -9.17
C ARG A 80 4.49 -7.76 -9.22
N LEU A 81 3.42 -7.94 -8.45
CA LEU A 81 2.69 -9.21 -8.34
C LEU A 81 1.86 -9.54 -9.59
N THR A 82 1.42 -8.52 -10.32
CA THR A 82 0.65 -8.66 -11.56
C THR A 82 1.51 -8.59 -12.81
N ASN A 83 2.82 -8.32 -12.66
CA ASN A 83 3.78 -8.10 -13.76
C ASN A 83 3.31 -6.97 -14.71
N GLN A 84 2.88 -5.86 -14.12
CA GLN A 84 2.41 -4.65 -14.80
C GLN A 84 3.26 -3.44 -14.37
N MET A 85 3.08 -2.32 -15.07
CA MET A 85 3.68 -1.03 -14.70
C MET A 85 2.62 0.07 -14.63
N LYS A 86 1.40 -0.30 -14.22
CA LYS A 86 0.23 0.56 -14.27
C LYS A 86 0.41 1.82 -13.44
N TYR A 87 1.07 1.71 -12.28
CA TYR A 87 1.19 2.77 -11.30
C TYR A 87 2.56 3.46 -11.30
N LYS A 88 3.50 3.01 -12.15
CA LYS A 88 4.88 3.51 -12.22
C LYS A 88 4.97 5.03 -12.30
N GLU A 89 4.19 5.65 -13.18
CA GLU A 89 4.26 7.11 -13.38
C GLU A 89 3.57 7.87 -12.24
N THR A 90 2.43 7.39 -11.76
CA THR A 90 1.77 7.94 -10.57
C THR A 90 2.69 7.91 -9.36
N LEU A 91 3.44 6.81 -9.17
CA LEU A 91 4.41 6.68 -8.09
C LEU A 91 5.52 7.72 -8.20
N ARG A 92 6.12 7.90 -9.38
CA ARG A 92 7.15 8.93 -9.59
C ARG A 92 6.64 10.32 -9.20
N GLN A 93 5.44 10.67 -9.64
CA GLN A 93 4.82 11.96 -9.30
C GLN A 93 4.58 12.09 -7.79
N CYS A 94 4.05 11.05 -7.14
CA CYS A 94 3.80 11.04 -5.71
C CYS A 94 5.09 11.22 -4.89
N PHE A 95 6.19 10.55 -5.28
CA PHE A 95 7.49 10.71 -4.62
C PHE A 95 8.03 12.13 -4.78
N SER A 96 7.97 12.71 -5.99
CA SER A 96 8.39 14.10 -6.22
C SER A 96 7.57 15.11 -5.41
N LEU A 97 6.26 14.88 -5.27
CA LEU A 97 5.39 15.72 -4.45
C LEU A 97 5.70 15.59 -2.95
N ALA A 98 5.92 14.38 -2.45
CA ALA A 98 6.27 14.19 -1.05
C ALA A 98 7.62 14.84 -0.69
N GLN A 99 8.62 14.72 -1.59
CA GLN A 99 9.93 15.33 -1.43
C GLN A 99 9.90 16.87 -1.50
N SER A 100 9.00 17.45 -2.31
CA SER A 100 8.89 18.92 -2.36
C SER A 100 8.36 19.53 -1.06
N ILE A 101 7.59 18.76 -0.28
CA ILE A 101 7.03 19.19 1.02
C ILE A 101 8.01 18.88 2.16
N SER A 102 8.66 17.71 2.10
CA SER A 102 9.68 17.28 3.06
C SER A 102 10.93 16.81 2.30
N PRO A 103 11.94 17.68 2.11
CA PRO A 103 13.13 17.36 1.33
C PRO A 103 13.92 16.12 1.78
N GLU A 104 13.75 15.72 3.05
CA GLU A 104 14.39 14.54 3.66
C GLU A 104 13.59 13.23 3.45
N PHE A 105 12.48 13.28 2.71
CA PHE A 105 11.70 12.12 2.30
C PHE A 105 12.35 11.39 1.11
#